data_AF-A0A4C2EJ05-F1
#
_entry.id   AF-A0A4C2EJ05-F1
#
_cell.length_a   1.000
_cell.length_b   1.000
_cell.length_c   1.000
_cell.angle_alpha   90.00
_cell.angle_beta   90.00
_cell.angle_gamma   90.00
#
_symmetry.space_group_name_H-M   'P 1'
#
loop_
_entity.id
_entity.type
_entity.pdbx_description
1 polymer ?
#
loop_
_entity_poly.entity_id
_entity_poly.type
_entity_poly.pdbx_seq_one_letter_code
_entity_poly.pdbx_strand_id
1 'polypeptide(L)'
;MIAAEHLDRPDLIELSEEVFLLHPFDDTLAAWDYVDIDGEFRSLDKTFNHQLWFAMAGAMLARHNVDPAIENQVKRFLDELPENLTLYNSGLIYHPFKPEFDVQKYARIFLEGARAGVAHKMVWNLAKGMVGGESSDPMKETSIGYHSFNMYAFAVFHEIYPNHPIWEHEKFQRALNYARSEEFKRRLDGNPYGYPYNVSGIEMAYVLEVFDDDVREQQQWWLKQQFERTLNPDTMTMSRNNPDPATLTARLYEATRLPDIELSLDFDTDVIDD
;
A
#
# COMPACT_ATOMS: atom_id res chain seq x y z
N MET A 1 -5.36 -9.68 13.34
CA MET A 1 -5.77 -11.07 13.59
C MET A 1 -5.67 -11.84 12.27
N ILE A 2 -5.06 -13.02 12.26
CA ILE A 2 -4.87 -13.82 11.02
C ILE A 2 -5.94 -14.93 10.99
N ALA A 3 -6.47 -15.24 9.81
CA ALA A 3 -7.58 -16.20 9.64
C ALA A 3 -7.28 -17.58 10.26
N ALA A 4 -6.03 -18.03 10.20
CA ALA A 4 -5.57 -19.29 10.79
C ALA A 4 -5.88 -19.39 12.29
N GLU A 5 -5.64 -18.32 13.06
CA GLU A 5 -5.88 -18.31 14.50
C GLU A 5 -7.38 -18.23 14.81
N HIS A 6 -8.11 -17.40 14.07
CA HIS A 6 -9.54 -17.18 14.32
C HIS A 6 -10.41 -18.38 13.95
N LEU A 7 -10.02 -19.11 12.89
CA LEU A 7 -10.77 -20.26 12.38
C LEU A 7 -10.23 -21.61 12.88
N ASP A 8 -9.20 -21.60 13.73
CA ASP A 8 -8.48 -22.80 14.20
C ASP A 8 -7.99 -23.69 13.03
N ARG A 9 -7.30 -23.04 12.08
CA ARG A 9 -6.82 -23.62 10.82
C ARG A 9 -5.33 -23.37 10.62
N PRO A 10 -4.46 -24.07 11.38
CA PRO A 10 -3.00 -23.88 11.31
C PRO A 10 -2.43 -24.21 9.93
N ASP A 11 -3.07 -25.08 9.16
CA ASP A 11 -2.71 -25.42 7.79
C ASP A 11 -2.77 -24.21 6.83
N LEU A 12 -3.50 -23.15 7.18
CA LEU A 12 -3.48 -21.90 6.41
C LEU A 12 -2.15 -21.15 6.55
N ILE A 13 -1.41 -21.33 7.65
CA ILE A 13 -0.06 -20.74 7.81
C ILE A 13 0.91 -21.50 6.90
N GLU A 14 0.88 -22.84 6.93
CA GLU A 14 1.71 -23.70 6.08
C GLU A 14 1.47 -23.39 4.59
N LEU A 15 0.20 -23.31 4.17
CA LEU A 15 -0.15 -22.95 2.79
C LEU A 15 0.34 -21.53 2.42
N SER A 16 0.22 -20.57 3.34
CA SER A 16 0.66 -19.20 3.07
C SER A 16 2.18 -19.08 2.97
N GLU A 17 2.92 -19.85 3.78
CA GLU A 17 4.37 -19.99 3.68
C GLU A 17 4.78 -20.59 2.33
N GLU A 18 4.15 -21.71 1.93
CA GLU A 18 4.39 -22.33 0.63
C GLU A 18 4.17 -21.33 -0.51
N VAL A 19 3.02 -20.65 -0.52
CA VAL A 19 2.68 -19.65 -1.55
C VAL A 19 3.68 -18.50 -1.54
N PHE A 20 4.04 -17.95 -0.38
CA PHE A 20 4.99 -16.85 -0.29
C PHE A 20 6.34 -17.22 -0.91
N LEU A 21 6.85 -18.41 -0.60
CA LEU A 21 8.15 -18.91 -1.07
C LEU A 21 8.16 -19.30 -2.56
N LEU A 22 7.00 -19.40 -3.22
CA LEU A 22 6.95 -19.55 -4.68
C LEU A 22 7.49 -18.31 -5.40
N HIS A 23 7.34 -17.12 -4.82
CA HIS A 23 7.76 -15.86 -5.42
C HIS A 23 9.27 -15.64 -5.24
N PRO A 24 10.08 -15.66 -6.31
CA PRO A 24 11.52 -15.50 -6.19
C PRO A 24 11.88 -14.12 -5.63
N PHE A 25 12.73 -14.09 -4.62
CA PHE A 25 13.29 -12.86 -4.11
C PHE A 25 14.61 -12.54 -4.81
N ASP A 26 14.76 -11.29 -5.23
CA ASP A 26 16.00 -10.75 -5.74
C ASP A 26 16.72 -9.93 -4.67
N ASP A 27 17.78 -10.48 -4.09
CA ASP A 27 18.62 -9.80 -3.09
C ASP A 27 19.26 -8.50 -3.58
N THR A 28 19.49 -8.36 -4.89
CA THR A 28 20.09 -7.16 -5.48
C THR A 28 19.08 -6.01 -5.53
N LEU A 29 17.86 -6.30 -5.97
CA LEU A 29 16.78 -5.31 -6.00
C LEU A 29 16.10 -5.16 -4.64
N ALA A 30 16.27 -6.13 -3.75
CA ALA A 30 15.48 -6.31 -2.53
C ALA A 30 13.97 -6.25 -2.85
N ALA A 31 13.53 -7.06 -3.80
CA ALA A 31 12.17 -7.10 -4.31
C ALA A 31 11.83 -8.50 -4.83
N TRP A 32 10.55 -8.78 -4.98
CA TRP A 32 10.04 -10.06 -5.46
C TRP A 32 9.70 -10.01 -6.95
N ASP A 33 10.11 -11.05 -7.67
CA ASP A 33 9.46 -11.45 -8.92
C ASP A 33 8.09 -12.06 -8.58
N TYR A 34 7.16 -12.08 -9.54
CA TYR A 34 5.85 -12.70 -9.32
C TYR A 34 5.65 -13.97 -10.14
N VAL A 35 4.94 -14.91 -9.54
CA VAL A 35 4.46 -16.14 -10.17
C VAL A 35 2.99 -15.93 -10.51
N ASP A 36 2.64 -16.19 -11.76
CA ASP A 36 1.26 -16.07 -12.26
C ASP A 36 0.42 -17.28 -11.81
N ILE A 37 -0.91 -17.23 -11.97
CA ILE A 37 -1.83 -18.26 -11.46
C ILE A 37 -1.64 -19.64 -12.11
N ASP A 38 -0.97 -19.69 -13.25
CA ASP A 38 -0.60 -20.90 -13.99
C ASP A 38 0.78 -21.46 -13.58
N GLY A 39 1.47 -20.79 -12.65
CA GLY A 39 2.81 -21.14 -12.19
C GLY A 39 3.93 -20.58 -13.07
N GLU A 40 3.64 -19.77 -14.08
CA GLU A 40 4.67 -19.12 -14.90
C GLU A 40 5.38 -18.02 -14.11
N PHE A 41 6.72 -18.06 -14.12
CA PHE A 41 7.54 -16.98 -13.61
C PHE A 41 7.44 -15.75 -14.52
N ARG A 42 7.10 -14.61 -13.94
CA ARG A 42 7.10 -13.31 -14.61
C ARG A 42 8.19 -12.42 -14.01
N SER A 43 8.63 -11.44 -14.79
CA SER A 43 9.62 -10.46 -14.34
C SER A 43 9.07 -9.58 -13.22
N LEU A 44 9.97 -9.02 -12.39
CA LEU A 44 9.77 -7.99 -11.37
C LEU A 44 8.43 -7.24 -11.46
N ASP A 45 7.66 -7.28 -10.37
CA ASP A 45 6.51 -6.41 -10.22
C ASP A 45 6.99 -4.95 -10.05
N LYS A 46 6.60 -4.11 -11.02
CA LYS A 46 7.06 -2.73 -11.16
C LYS A 46 6.18 -1.74 -10.39
N THR A 47 5.32 -2.21 -9.50
CA THR A 47 4.39 -1.39 -8.73
C THR A 47 4.80 -1.42 -7.26
N PHE A 48 5.16 -0.26 -6.70
CA PHE A 48 5.75 -0.21 -5.36
C PHE A 48 4.80 -0.74 -4.29
N ASN A 49 3.50 -0.41 -4.39
CA ASN A 49 2.50 -0.87 -3.43
C ASN A 49 2.35 -2.40 -3.42
N HIS A 50 2.54 -3.09 -4.56
CA HIS A 50 2.48 -4.56 -4.58
C HIS A 50 3.64 -5.17 -3.80
N GLN A 51 4.86 -4.67 -4.01
CA GLN A 51 6.04 -5.09 -3.26
C GLN A 51 5.87 -4.84 -1.76
N LEU A 52 5.38 -3.64 -1.40
CA LEU A 52 5.16 -3.25 -0.01
C LEU A 52 4.14 -4.15 0.70
N TRP A 53 3.01 -4.44 0.04
CA TRP A 53 1.96 -5.29 0.60
C TRP A 53 2.36 -6.76 0.65
N PHE A 54 3.10 -7.26 -0.34
CA PHE A 54 3.64 -8.61 -0.31
C PHE A 54 4.64 -8.78 0.84
N ALA A 55 5.54 -7.82 1.01
CA ALA A 55 6.44 -7.78 2.16
C ALA A 55 5.67 -7.72 3.50
N MET A 56 4.57 -6.96 3.58
CA MET A 56 3.74 -6.89 4.78
C MET A 56 3.10 -8.24 5.11
N ALA A 57 2.62 -8.97 4.09
CA ALA A 57 2.12 -10.33 4.28
C ALA A 57 3.22 -11.27 4.81
N GLY A 58 4.44 -11.16 4.27
CA GLY A 58 5.62 -11.87 4.78
C GLY A 58 5.94 -11.53 6.24
N ALA A 59 5.87 -10.25 6.62
CA ALA A 59 6.09 -9.81 8.00
C ALA A 59 5.05 -10.40 8.96
N MET A 60 3.78 -10.44 8.54
CA MET A 60 2.71 -11.07 9.31
C MET A 60 2.94 -12.57 9.47
N LEU A 61 3.39 -13.26 8.42
CA LEU A 61 3.74 -14.69 8.45
C LEU A 61 4.92 -14.99 9.38
N ALA A 62 5.96 -14.15 9.35
CA ALA A 62 7.17 -14.29 10.15
C ALA A 62 6.94 -14.23 11.67
N ARG A 63 5.74 -13.83 12.12
CA ARG A 63 5.34 -13.92 13.54
C ARG A 63 5.04 -15.35 13.99
N HIS A 64 4.90 -16.27 13.06
CA HIS A 64 4.69 -17.69 13.30
C HIS A 64 6.00 -18.47 13.09
N ASN A 65 5.99 -19.75 13.45
CA ASN A 65 7.13 -20.63 13.23
C ASN A 65 7.17 -21.13 11.77
N VAL A 66 7.58 -20.26 10.86
CA VAL A 66 7.74 -20.49 9.40
C VAL A 66 9.23 -20.43 9.01
N ASP A 67 9.55 -20.71 7.75
CA ASP A 67 10.91 -20.64 7.20
C ASP A 67 11.54 -19.25 7.47
N PRO A 68 12.72 -19.19 8.13
CA PRO A 68 13.42 -17.95 8.40
C PRO A 68 13.75 -17.10 7.16
N ALA A 69 13.76 -17.71 5.96
CA ALA A 69 13.93 -16.99 4.71
C ALA A 69 12.88 -15.88 4.52
N ILE A 70 11.64 -16.07 4.96
CA ILE A 70 10.57 -15.06 4.85
C ILE A 70 10.96 -13.79 5.62
N GLU A 71 11.34 -13.94 6.91
CA GLU A 71 11.73 -12.80 7.73
C GLU A 71 12.99 -12.11 7.18
N ASN A 72 13.95 -12.88 6.67
CA ASN A 72 15.17 -12.34 6.09
C ASN A 72 14.89 -11.51 4.83
N GLN A 73 14.00 -11.97 3.94
CA GLN A 73 13.60 -11.22 2.74
C GLN A 73 12.86 -9.92 3.11
N VAL A 74 11.96 -9.98 4.10
CA VAL A 74 11.22 -8.81 4.59
C VAL A 74 12.18 -7.77 5.19
N LYS A 75 13.10 -8.18 6.06
CA LYS A 75 14.11 -7.27 6.64
C LYS A 75 14.98 -6.66 5.54
N ARG A 76 15.42 -7.48 4.58
CA ARG A 76 16.20 -6.98 3.44
C ARG A 76 15.44 -5.95 2.61
N PHE A 77 14.13 -6.16 2.38
CA PHE A 77 13.27 -5.18 1.72
C PHE A 77 13.18 -3.87 2.52
N LEU A 78 12.96 -3.93 3.84
CA LEU A 78 12.87 -2.76 4.70
C LEU A 78 14.19 -1.99 4.79
N ASP A 79 15.32 -2.69 4.88
CA ASP A 79 16.67 -2.12 4.87
C ASP A 79 16.97 -1.35 3.57
N GLU A 80 16.35 -1.76 2.45
CA GLU A 80 16.57 -1.17 1.13
C GLU A 80 15.53 -0.09 0.77
N LEU A 81 14.52 0.15 1.61
CA LEU A 81 13.55 1.23 1.41
C LEU A 81 14.18 2.62 1.26
N PRO A 82 15.28 3.00 1.95
CA PRO A 82 15.96 4.26 1.67
C PRO A 82 16.29 4.46 0.19
N GLU A 83 16.60 3.39 -0.55
CA GLU A 83 16.95 3.45 -1.97
C GLU A 83 15.78 3.10 -2.90
N ASN A 84 14.85 2.27 -2.45
CA ASN A 84 13.74 1.79 -3.26
C ASN A 84 12.45 2.62 -3.13
N LEU A 85 12.30 3.39 -2.04
CA LEU A 85 11.18 4.32 -1.85
C LEU A 85 11.47 5.62 -2.60
N THR A 86 10.75 5.85 -3.70
CA THR A 86 10.78 7.12 -4.42
C THR A 86 9.60 7.99 -3.98
N LEU A 87 9.87 9.28 -3.75
CA LEU A 87 8.86 10.27 -3.39
C LEU A 87 8.86 11.43 -4.39
N TYR A 88 7.68 12.02 -4.61
CA TYR A 88 7.60 13.38 -5.13
C TYR A 88 8.12 14.39 -4.09
N ASN A 89 8.42 15.61 -4.51
CA ASN A 89 8.89 16.68 -3.63
C ASN A 89 7.94 16.92 -2.44
N SER A 90 6.63 16.76 -2.63
CA SER A 90 5.63 16.90 -1.57
C SER A 90 5.71 15.85 -0.47
N GLY A 91 6.45 14.74 -0.67
CA GLY A 91 6.43 13.56 0.18
C GLY A 91 5.44 12.48 -0.28
N LEU A 92 4.66 12.75 -1.32
CA LEU A 92 3.78 11.75 -1.93
C LEU A 92 4.62 10.56 -2.45
N ILE A 93 4.21 9.34 -2.11
CA ILE A 93 4.88 8.11 -2.58
C ILE A 93 4.66 7.94 -4.09
N TYR A 94 5.74 7.69 -4.81
CA TYR A 94 5.71 7.40 -6.23
C TYR A 94 5.15 6.00 -6.49
N HIS A 95 4.12 5.89 -7.33
CA HIS A 95 3.42 4.61 -7.52
C HIS A 95 4.28 3.51 -8.19
N PRO A 96 5.04 3.79 -9.27
CA PRO A 96 5.97 2.80 -9.83
C PRO A 96 7.15 2.49 -8.91
N PHE A 97 7.56 1.23 -8.88
CA PHE A 97 8.83 0.80 -8.30
C PHE A 97 9.99 1.30 -9.16
N LYS A 98 10.79 2.21 -8.62
CA LYS A 98 11.93 2.82 -9.32
C LYS A 98 13.07 3.07 -8.33
N PRO A 99 14.07 2.17 -8.25
CA PRO A 99 15.21 2.39 -7.39
C PRO A 99 15.93 3.70 -7.73
N GLU A 100 16.32 4.45 -6.70
CA GLU A 100 17.19 5.60 -6.86
C GLU A 100 18.63 5.13 -7.15
N PHE A 101 19.28 5.86 -8.05
CA PHE A 101 20.63 5.69 -8.62
C PHE A 101 21.55 4.58 -8.06
N ASP A 102 21.22 3.32 -8.34
CA ASP A 102 22.14 2.18 -8.22
C ASP A 102 22.42 1.60 -9.61
N VAL A 103 23.67 1.70 -10.07
CA VAL A 103 24.12 1.25 -11.40
C VAL A 103 23.85 -0.24 -11.62
N GLN A 104 24.01 -1.09 -10.59
CA GLN A 104 23.75 -2.52 -10.69
C GLN A 104 22.26 -2.80 -10.83
N LYS A 105 21.42 -2.15 -10.03
CA LYS A 105 19.96 -2.27 -10.14
C LYS A 105 19.45 -1.77 -11.50
N TYR A 106 19.96 -0.63 -11.98
CA TYR A 106 19.61 -0.10 -13.30
C TYR A 106 20.05 -1.04 -14.42
N ALA A 107 21.24 -1.61 -14.34
CA ALA A 107 21.71 -2.60 -15.32
C ALA A 107 20.79 -3.83 -15.35
N ARG A 108 20.34 -4.31 -14.18
CA ARG A 108 19.41 -5.44 -14.08
C ARG A 108 18.03 -5.11 -14.67
N ILE A 109 17.42 -4.00 -14.26
CA ILE A 109 16.10 -3.55 -14.78
C ILE A 109 16.17 -3.35 -16.30
N PHE A 110 17.28 -2.78 -16.81
CA PHE A 110 17.48 -2.60 -18.24
C PHE A 110 17.62 -3.94 -18.98
N LEU A 111 18.38 -4.90 -18.43
CA LEU A 111 18.53 -6.23 -19.01
C LEU A 111 17.19 -6.95 -19.11
N GLU A 112 16.36 -6.87 -18.07
CA GLU A 112 14.99 -7.40 -18.09
C GLU A 112 14.11 -6.66 -19.10
N GLY A 113 14.17 -5.33 -19.12
CA GLY A 113 13.45 -4.51 -20.10
C GLY A 113 13.82 -4.85 -21.54
N ALA A 114 15.08 -5.19 -21.81
CA ALA A 114 15.54 -5.63 -23.12
C ALA A 114 14.98 -7.02 -23.47
N ARG A 115 15.00 -7.97 -22.52
CA ARG A 115 14.40 -9.31 -22.70
C ARG A 115 12.89 -9.25 -22.97
N ALA A 116 12.20 -8.33 -22.32
CA ALA A 116 10.76 -8.11 -22.48
C ALA A 116 10.40 -7.17 -23.67
N GLY A 117 11.38 -6.68 -24.43
CA GLY A 117 11.14 -5.80 -25.60
C GLY A 117 10.67 -4.36 -25.26
N VAL A 118 10.74 -3.95 -24.00
CA VAL A 118 10.22 -2.65 -23.51
C VAL A 118 11.31 -1.64 -23.14
N ALA A 119 12.59 -1.95 -23.36
CA ALA A 119 13.71 -1.05 -23.05
C ALA A 119 13.56 0.36 -23.67
N HIS A 120 13.02 0.45 -24.89
CA HIS A 120 12.77 1.73 -25.56
C HIS A 120 11.77 2.62 -24.81
N LYS A 121 10.76 2.03 -24.14
CA LYS A 121 9.80 2.77 -23.30
C LYS A 121 10.45 3.27 -22.02
N MET A 122 11.35 2.49 -21.43
CA MET A 122 12.11 2.90 -20.23
C MET A 122 12.98 4.12 -20.51
N VAL A 123 13.72 4.12 -21.64
CA VAL A 123 14.54 5.26 -22.08
C VAL A 123 13.67 6.49 -22.34
N TRP A 124 12.53 6.31 -23.01
CA TRP A 124 11.58 7.39 -23.27
C TRP A 124 10.99 8.01 -22.00
N ASN A 125 10.64 7.18 -21.01
CA ASN A 125 10.10 7.66 -19.73
C ASN A 125 11.17 8.40 -18.90
N LEU A 126 12.42 7.93 -18.92
CA LEU A 126 13.56 8.66 -18.33
C LEU A 126 13.73 10.04 -18.99
N ALA A 127 13.69 10.11 -20.32
CA ALA A 127 13.79 11.36 -21.07
C ALA A 127 12.62 12.32 -20.77
N LYS A 128 11.39 11.82 -20.70
CA LYS A 128 10.22 12.62 -20.30
C LYS A 128 10.30 13.14 -18.87
N GLY A 129 10.76 12.31 -17.94
CA GLY A 129 10.95 12.69 -16.53
C GLY A 129 11.94 13.85 -16.35
N MET A 130 12.96 13.95 -17.22
CA MET A 130 13.91 15.06 -17.21
C MET A 130 13.33 16.39 -17.74
N VAL A 131 12.22 16.36 -18.50
CA VAL A 131 11.68 17.54 -19.19
C VAL A 131 10.34 18.02 -18.60
N GLY A 132 9.52 17.12 -18.06
CA GLY A 132 8.11 17.40 -17.70
C GLY A 132 7.84 17.89 -16.28
N GLY A 133 8.78 17.74 -15.35
CA GLY A 133 8.53 17.99 -13.92
C GLY A 133 7.40 17.11 -13.34
N GLU A 134 7.20 17.18 -12.03
CA GLU A 134 6.24 16.31 -11.31
C GLU A 134 4.77 16.62 -11.59
N SER A 135 4.46 17.85 -12.01
CA SER A 135 3.08 18.31 -12.23
C SER A 135 2.43 17.71 -13.48
N SER A 136 3.24 17.20 -14.42
CA SER A 136 2.75 16.58 -15.66
C SER A 136 2.73 15.05 -15.63
N ASP A 137 3.05 14.46 -14.47
CA ASP A 137 3.11 13.02 -14.34
C ASP A 137 1.70 12.38 -14.29
N PRO A 138 1.35 11.53 -15.27
CA PRO A 138 0.05 10.86 -15.29
C PRO A 138 -0.17 9.91 -14.10
N MET A 139 0.88 9.44 -13.43
CA MET A 139 0.77 8.54 -12.27
C MET A 139 0.48 9.26 -10.97
N LYS A 140 0.48 10.61 -10.96
CA LYS A 140 0.32 11.39 -9.72
C LYS A 140 -1.06 11.23 -9.10
N GLU A 141 -2.12 11.15 -9.91
CA GLU A 141 -3.48 10.93 -9.42
C GLU A 141 -3.65 9.56 -8.77
N THR A 142 -3.13 8.51 -9.42
CA THR A 142 -3.06 7.16 -8.86
C THR A 142 -2.23 7.14 -7.58
N SER A 143 -1.06 7.78 -7.58
CA SER A 143 -0.20 7.88 -6.40
C SER A 143 -0.93 8.50 -5.20
N ILE A 144 -1.74 9.54 -5.42
CA ILE A 144 -2.56 10.15 -4.35
C ILE A 144 -3.53 9.14 -3.75
N GLY A 145 -4.32 8.44 -4.56
CA GLY A 145 -5.31 7.49 -4.01
C GLY A 145 -4.69 6.25 -3.35
N TYR A 146 -3.48 5.86 -3.75
CA TYR A 146 -2.75 4.75 -3.14
C TYR A 146 -1.82 5.16 -1.99
N HIS A 147 -1.77 6.46 -1.63
CA HIS A 147 -0.86 6.91 -0.59
C HIS A 147 -1.26 6.37 0.78
N SER A 148 -2.54 6.46 1.16
CA SER A 148 -3.05 5.87 2.41
C SER A 148 -2.88 4.36 2.44
N PHE A 149 -3.09 3.70 1.29
CA PHE A 149 -2.90 2.26 1.12
C PHE A 149 -1.46 1.81 1.42
N ASN A 150 -0.47 2.61 1.00
CA ASN A 150 0.92 2.37 1.34
C ASN A 150 1.21 2.66 2.82
N MET A 151 0.68 3.77 3.34
CA MET A 151 0.90 4.15 4.74
C MET A 151 0.31 3.14 5.72
N TYR A 152 -0.82 2.52 5.37
CA TYR A 152 -1.41 1.43 6.14
C TYR A 152 -0.44 0.23 6.26
N ALA A 153 0.22 -0.17 5.17
CA ALA A 153 1.22 -1.23 5.23
C ALA A 153 2.41 -0.85 6.13
N PHE A 154 2.88 0.40 6.06
CA PHE A 154 3.90 0.90 6.98
C PHE A 154 3.47 0.88 8.45
N ALA A 155 2.20 1.19 8.74
CA ALA A 155 1.66 1.10 10.10
C ALA A 155 1.73 -0.35 10.63
N VAL A 156 1.35 -1.34 9.81
CA VAL A 156 1.49 -2.76 10.16
C VAL A 156 2.95 -3.16 10.36
N PHE A 157 3.87 -2.72 9.49
CA PHE A 157 5.30 -2.98 9.67
C PHE A 157 5.85 -2.38 10.96
N HIS A 158 5.43 -1.18 11.32
CA HIS A 158 5.90 -0.52 12.54
C HIS A 158 5.50 -1.30 13.79
N GLU A 159 4.28 -1.85 13.85
CA GLU A 159 3.88 -2.71 14.97
C GLU A 159 4.72 -4.00 15.07
N ILE A 160 5.15 -4.57 13.94
CA ILE A 160 5.93 -5.81 13.90
C ILE A 160 7.43 -5.55 14.15
N TYR A 161 7.96 -4.46 13.59
CA TYR A 161 9.36 -4.06 13.65
C TYR A 161 9.53 -2.63 14.19
N PRO A 162 9.11 -2.31 15.43
CA PRO A 162 9.05 -0.94 15.93
C PRO A 162 10.41 -0.25 16.05
N ASN A 163 11.49 -1.03 16.14
CA ASN A 163 12.86 -0.52 16.27
C ASN A 163 13.61 -0.44 14.92
N HIS A 164 12.92 -0.61 13.79
CA HIS A 164 13.58 -0.58 12.47
C HIS A 164 14.03 0.86 12.13
N PRO A 165 15.27 1.08 11.66
CA PRO A 165 15.80 2.42 11.37
C PRO A 165 15.01 3.23 10.33
N ILE A 166 14.23 2.55 9.47
CA ILE A 166 13.43 3.21 8.43
C ILE A 166 12.45 4.24 9.00
N TRP A 167 11.97 4.05 10.24
CA TRP A 167 11.02 4.95 10.88
C TRP A 167 11.64 6.32 11.18
N GLU A 168 12.95 6.39 11.36
CA GLU A 168 13.67 7.66 11.56
C GLU A 168 14.19 8.25 10.24
N HIS A 169 14.11 7.49 9.14
CA HIS A 169 14.63 7.91 7.84
C HIS A 169 13.81 9.04 7.23
N GLU A 170 14.51 10.02 6.62
CA GLU A 170 13.88 11.24 6.09
C GLU A 170 12.78 10.98 5.06
N LYS A 171 12.92 9.93 4.23
CA LYS A 171 11.91 9.58 3.23
C LYS A 171 10.61 9.12 3.87
N PHE A 172 10.69 8.21 4.85
CA PHE A 172 9.50 7.77 5.57
C PHE A 172 8.83 8.95 6.28
N GLN A 173 9.60 9.80 6.96
CA GLN A 173 9.10 10.99 7.63
C GLN A 173 8.40 11.96 6.67
N ARG A 174 8.96 12.17 5.47
CA ARG A 174 8.32 12.99 4.44
C ARG A 174 7.01 12.38 3.93
N ALA A 175 6.96 11.07 3.74
CA ALA A 175 5.74 10.37 3.34
C ALA A 175 4.64 10.47 4.41
N LEU A 176 4.98 10.21 5.67
CA LEU A 176 4.07 10.34 6.79
C LEU A 176 3.57 11.78 6.97
N ASN A 177 4.45 12.77 6.84
CA ASN A 177 4.07 14.19 6.90
C ASN A 177 3.13 14.59 5.76
N TYR A 178 3.32 14.04 4.55
CA TYR A 178 2.39 14.25 3.45
C TYR A 178 1.02 13.66 3.76
N ALA A 179 0.96 12.43 4.29
CA ALA A 179 -0.29 11.78 4.71
C ALA A 179 -1.07 12.59 5.75
N ARG A 180 -0.38 13.32 6.63
CA ARG A 180 -0.96 14.19 7.67
C ARG A 180 -1.40 15.57 7.14
N SER A 181 -1.04 15.92 5.91
CA SER A 181 -1.24 17.27 5.40
C SER A 181 -2.68 17.54 4.95
N GLU A 182 -3.11 18.80 5.10
CA GLU A 182 -4.36 19.29 4.49
C GLU A 182 -4.31 19.23 2.95
N GLU A 183 -3.11 19.29 2.37
CA GLU A 183 -2.93 19.07 0.94
C GLU A 183 -3.39 17.66 0.54
N PHE A 184 -2.96 16.63 1.26
CA PHE A 184 -3.36 15.26 0.97
C PHE A 184 -4.89 15.08 1.08
N LYS A 185 -5.50 15.56 2.17
CA LYS A 185 -6.97 15.53 2.35
C LYS A 185 -7.70 16.15 1.16
N ARG A 186 -7.29 17.37 0.76
CA ARG A 186 -7.89 18.10 -0.36
C ARG A 186 -7.68 17.38 -1.71
N ARG A 187 -6.54 16.72 -1.90
CA ARG A 187 -6.21 16.03 -3.16
C ARG A 187 -6.85 14.66 -3.27
N LEU A 188 -7.16 14.03 -2.13
CA LEU A 188 -7.87 12.76 -2.05
C LEU A 188 -9.38 12.95 -2.27
N ASP A 189 -9.93 14.12 -1.90
CA ASP A 189 -11.33 14.43 -2.16
C ASP A 189 -11.64 14.41 -3.67
N GLY A 190 -12.62 13.60 -4.05
CA GLY A 190 -12.98 13.35 -5.45
C GLY A 190 -12.00 12.46 -6.23
N ASN A 191 -10.94 11.92 -5.60
CA ASN A 191 -10.02 11.00 -6.27
C ASN A 191 -10.68 9.62 -6.45
N PRO A 192 -10.73 9.07 -7.68
CA PRO A 192 -11.41 7.79 -7.94
C PRO A 192 -10.69 6.59 -7.31
N TYR A 193 -9.42 6.72 -6.95
CA TYR A 193 -8.63 5.70 -6.26
C TYR A 193 -8.61 5.91 -4.73
N GLY A 194 -9.25 6.95 -4.21
CA GLY A 194 -9.38 7.20 -2.76
C GLY A 194 -10.51 6.38 -2.16
N TYR A 195 -11.38 7.02 -1.38
CA TYR A 195 -12.53 6.39 -0.68
C TYR A 195 -13.37 5.37 -1.47
N PRO A 196 -13.72 5.59 -2.76
CA PRO A 196 -14.60 4.66 -3.48
C PRO A 196 -13.89 3.39 -3.98
N TYR A 197 -12.56 3.36 -3.98
CA TYR A 197 -11.77 2.22 -4.49
C TYR A 197 -10.91 1.61 -3.38
N ASN A 198 -10.18 2.46 -2.65
CA ASN A 198 -9.49 2.12 -1.42
C ASN A 198 -10.33 2.51 -0.22
N VAL A 199 -10.06 1.88 0.93
CA VAL A 199 -10.70 2.28 2.20
C VAL A 199 -9.90 3.40 2.88
N SER A 200 -9.57 4.46 2.13
CA SER A 200 -8.62 5.50 2.54
C SER A 200 -8.92 6.12 3.90
N GLY A 201 -10.19 6.26 4.28
CA GLY A 201 -10.53 6.77 5.61
C GLY A 201 -10.25 5.77 6.74
N ILE A 202 -10.45 4.47 6.50
CA ILE A 202 -10.07 3.42 7.45
C ILE A 202 -8.54 3.32 7.53
N GLU A 203 -7.88 3.31 6.38
CA GLU A 203 -6.41 3.28 6.27
C GLU A 203 -5.77 4.44 7.05
N MET A 204 -6.23 5.67 6.82
CA MET A 204 -5.69 6.85 7.50
C MET A 204 -6.02 6.88 8.99
N ALA A 205 -7.21 6.43 9.40
CA ALA A 205 -7.52 6.32 10.83
C ALA A 205 -6.54 5.38 11.54
N TYR A 206 -6.13 4.29 10.88
CA TYR A 206 -5.17 3.35 11.44
C TYR A 206 -3.72 3.87 11.41
N VAL A 207 -3.33 4.56 10.34
CA VAL A 207 -2.03 5.26 10.28
C VAL A 207 -1.89 6.23 11.47
N LEU A 208 -2.95 6.99 11.76
CA LEU A 208 -2.98 7.89 12.91
C LEU A 208 -2.90 7.13 14.25
N GLU A 209 -3.60 6.00 14.38
CA GLU A 209 -3.54 5.16 15.60
C GLU A 209 -2.11 4.73 15.92
N VAL A 210 -1.31 4.40 14.90
CA VAL A 210 0.03 3.83 15.07
C VAL A 210 1.11 4.89 15.26
N PHE A 211 1.00 6.04 14.58
CA PHE A 211 2.10 7.00 14.49
C PHE A 211 1.87 8.34 15.22
N ASP A 212 0.69 8.56 15.79
CA ASP A 212 0.31 9.83 16.42
C ASP A 212 -0.38 9.60 17.77
N ASP A 213 -0.26 10.59 18.66
CA ASP A 213 -0.95 10.62 19.95
C ASP A 213 -2.22 11.48 19.88
N ASP A 214 -3.20 11.23 20.76
CA ASP A 214 -4.42 12.03 20.92
C ASP A 214 -5.24 12.24 19.62
N VAL A 215 -5.32 11.22 18.77
CA VAL A 215 -5.87 11.32 17.40
C VAL A 215 -7.36 11.05 17.22
N ARG A 216 -8.12 10.89 18.31
CA ARG A 216 -9.50 10.38 18.24
C ARG A 216 -10.40 11.21 17.31
N GLU A 217 -10.29 12.54 17.37
CA GLU A 217 -11.09 13.44 16.52
C GLU A 217 -10.74 13.29 15.04
N GLN A 218 -9.45 13.17 14.71
CA GLN A 218 -8.97 13.01 13.34
C GLN A 218 -9.36 11.64 12.78
N GLN A 219 -9.29 10.58 13.59
CA GLN A 219 -9.78 9.25 13.21
C GLN A 219 -11.29 9.26 12.93
N GLN A 220 -12.08 9.87 13.81
CA GLN A 220 -13.53 10.01 13.60
C GLN A 220 -13.82 10.76 12.31
N TRP A 221 -13.08 11.83 12.01
CA TRP A 221 -13.21 12.55 10.74
C TRP A 221 -12.94 11.65 9.54
N TRP A 222 -11.82 10.93 9.52
CA TRP A 222 -11.45 10.04 8.41
C TRP A 222 -12.47 8.91 8.21
N LEU A 223 -12.92 8.28 9.30
CA LEU A 223 -13.93 7.23 9.24
C LEU A 223 -15.28 7.77 8.77
N LYS A 224 -15.69 8.94 9.25
CA LYS A 224 -16.90 9.62 8.78
C LYS A 224 -16.83 9.86 7.27
N GLN A 225 -15.70 10.38 6.77
CA GLN A 225 -15.49 10.55 5.32
C GLN A 225 -15.58 9.24 4.54
N GLN A 226 -15.06 8.12 5.06
CA GLN A 226 -15.20 6.83 4.41
C GLN A 226 -16.66 6.39 4.33
N PHE A 227 -17.33 6.29 5.50
CA PHE A 227 -18.64 5.67 5.59
C PHE A 227 -19.73 6.51 4.94
N GLU A 228 -19.72 7.84 5.08
CA GLU A 228 -20.74 8.69 4.44
C GLU A 228 -20.70 8.62 2.91
N ARG A 229 -19.52 8.38 2.34
CA ARG A 229 -19.32 8.31 0.90
C ARG A 229 -19.64 6.94 0.32
N THR A 230 -19.40 5.86 1.06
CA THR A 230 -19.44 4.50 0.50
C THR A 230 -20.44 3.56 1.14
N LEU A 231 -20.82 3.76 2.41
CA LEU A 231 -21.73 2.87 3.11
C LEU A 231 -23.17 3.09 2.65
N ASN A 232 -23.81 2.02 2.19
CA ASN A 232 -25.25 1.97 2.03
C ASN A 232 -25.88 1.53 3.36
N PRO A 233 -26.69 2.39 4.03
CA PRO A 233 -27.28 2.07 5.32
C PRO A 233 -28.34 0.95 5.26
N ASP A 234 -28.95 0.71 4.10
CA ASP A 234 -29.98 -0.33 3.95
C ASP A 234 -29.37 -1.73 3.87
N THR A 235 -28.21 -1.85 3.23
CA THR A 235 -27.52 -3.14 3.01
C THR A 235 -26.36 -3.35 3.96
N MET A 236 -25.89 -2.31 4.64
CA MET A 236 -24.68 -2.28 5.45
C MET A 236 -23.43 -2.72 4.67
N THR A 237 -23.39 -2.42 3.36
CA THR A 237 -22.24 -2.69 2.47
C THR A 237 -21.65 -1.39 1.93
N MET A 238 -20.36 -1.41 1.57
CA MET A 238 -19.69 -0.25 0.96
C MET A 238 -19.97 -0.17 -0.55
N SER A 239 -21.25 -0.03 -0.91
CA SER A 239 -21.73 -0.08 -2.29
C SER A 239 -22.03 1.28 -2.94
N ARG A 240 -22.04 2.37 -2.18
CA ARG A 240 -22.26 3.72 -2.75
C ARG A 240 -21.01 4.21 -3.46
N ASN A 241 -21.20 4.89 -4.59
CA ASN A 241 -20.14 5.56 -5.35
C ASN A 241 -18.97 4.65 -5.79
N ASN A 242 -19.19 3.35 -5.92
CA ASN A 242 -18.12 2.38 -6.16
C ASN A 242 -18.49 1.39 -7.28
N PRO A 243 -17.63 1.20 -8.31
CA PRO A 243 -17.86 0.23 -9.38
C PRO A 243 -17.71 -1.25 -8.95
N ASP A 244 -17.03 -1.53 -7.84
CA ASP A 244 -16.87 -2.87 -7.28
C ASP A 244 -17.17 -2.91 -5.76
N PRO A 245 -18.47 -2.91 -5.39
CA PRO A 245 -18.92 -2.99 -4.01
C PRO A 245 -18.39 -4.20 -3.24
N ALA A 246 -18.18 -5.33 -3.92
CA ALA A 246 -17.75 -6.58 -3.28
C ALA A 246 -16.32 -6.44 -2.76
N THR A 247 -15.40 -5.98 -3.61
CA THR A 247 -14.01 -5.77 -3.24
C THR A 247 -13.88 -4.73 -2.12
N LEU A 248 -14.53 -3.58 -2.25
CA LEU A 248 -14.44 -2.54 -1.21
C LEU A 248 -15.03 -3.03 0.10
N THR A 249 -16.24 -3.62 0.08
CA THR A 249 -16.88 -4.16 1.31
C THR A 249 -16.02 -5.21 1.99
N ALA A 250 -15.37 -6.08 1.22
CA ALA A 250 -14.47 -7.08 1.79
C ALA A 250 -13.36 -6.43 2.62
N ARG A 251 -12.85 -5.27 2.21
CA ARG A 251 -11.78 -4.53 2.91
C ARG A 251 -12.19 -3.86 4.21
N LEU A 252 -13.46 -3.96 4.64
CA LEU A 252 -13.86 -3.58 6.01
C LEU A 252 -13.05 -4.30 7.10
N TYR A 253 -12.46 -5.48 6.79
CA TYR A 253 -11.59 -6.18 7.72
C TYR A 253 -10.41 -5.31 8.18
N GLU A 254 -9.98 -4.30 7.42
CA GLU A 254 -8.89 -3.40 7.80
C GLU A 254 -9.24 -2.59 9.06
N ALA A 255 -10.51 -2.27 9.28
CA ALA A 255 -10.97 -1.56 10.46
C ALA A 255 -10.85 -2.39 11.75
N THR A 256 -10.65 -3.71 11.66
CA THR A 256 -10.46 -4.58 12.85
C THR A 256 -9.16 -4.30 13.62
N ARG A 257 -8.27 -3.48 13.05
CA ARG A 257 -7.05 -3.02 13.72
C ARG A 257 -7.23 -1.71 14.49
N LEU A 258 -8.37 -1.06 14.33
CA LEU A 258 -8.73 0.13 15.11
C LEU A 258 -9.36 -0.29 16.43
N PRO A 259 -9.24 0.52 17.49
CA PRO A 259 -10.10 0.40 18.66
C PRO A 259 -11.56 0.68 18.27
N ASP A 260 -12.50 0.38 19.18
CA ASP A 260 -13.90 0.77 18.98
C ASP A 260 -14.03 2.31 18.98
N ILE A 261 -14.54 2.86 17.86
CA ILE A 261 -14.76 4.29 17.66
C ILE A 261 -16.23 4.55 17.38
N GLU A 262 -16.86 5.35 18.23
CA GLU A 262 -18.23 5.81 18.02
C GLU A 262 -18.27 6.90 16.92
N LEU A 263 -19.20 6.76 15.99
CA LEU A 263 -19.39 7.67 14.86
C LEU A 263 -20.84 8.14 14.78
N SER A 264 -21.02 9.42 14.47
CA SER A 264 -22.30 9.99 14.02
C SER A 264 -22.22 10.21 12.52
N LEU A 265 -22.96 9.42 11.76
CA LEU A 265 -22.98 9.46 10.30
C LEU A 265 -24.24 10.18 9.82
N ASP A 266 -24.05 11.09 8.88
CA ASP A 266 -25.11 11.84 8.24
C ASP A 266 -25.23 11.32 6.79
N PHE A 267 -26.28 10.54 6.54
CA PHE A 267 -26.60 10.11 5.19
C PHE A 267 -27.59 11.10 4.60
N ASP A 268 -27.19 11.84 3.55
CA ASP A 268 -28.15 12.60 2.75
C ASP A 268 -29.18 11.62 2.17
N THR A 269 -30.42 11.72 2.66
CA THR A 269 -31.56 10.91 2.20
C THR A 269 -32.07 11.33 0.83
N ASP A 270 -31.44 12.31 0.20
CA ASP A 270 -31.95 13.00 -0.98
C ASP A 270 -31.24 12.56 -2.27
N VAL A 271 -31.25 11.26 -2.56
CA VAL A 271 -31.28 10.74 -3.94
C VAL A 271 -32.06 9.42 -3.96
N ILE A 272 -33.36 9.52 -3.72
CA ILE A 272 -34.31 8.67 -4.44
C ILE A 272 -34.69 9.49 -5.66
N ASP A 273 -34.26 9.08 -6.84
CA ASP A 273 -35.05 9.21 -8.08
C ASP A 273 -34.38 8.42 -9.23
N ASP A 274 -35.13 7.41 -9.67
CA ASP A 274 -35.13 6.59 -10.90
C ASP A 274 -33.91 5.73 -11.31
#